data_AF-A0A926F0R7-F1
#
_entry.id   AF-A0A926F0R7-F1
#
_cell.length_a   1.000
_cell.length_b   1.000
_cell.length_c   1.000
_cell.angle_alpha   90.00
_cell.angle_beta   90.00
_cell.angle_gamma   90.00
#
_symmetry.space_group_name_H-M   'P 1'
#
loop_
_entity.id
_entity.type
_entity.pdbx_description
1 polymer ?
#
loop_
_entity_poly.entity_id
_entity_poly.type
_entity_poly.pdbx_seq_one_letter_code
_entity_poly.pdbx_strand_id
1 'polypeptide(L)'
;MKYNEHQLRLLCEMLEFIEAFRRGELSYYLLVGNLESALDAGEFKNEEMVELWYDYWGPLEIWNATKGDSVIIEDVNPDLSNMESFLKRILSEVQ
;
A
#
# COMPACT_ATOMS: atom_id res chain seq x y z
N MET A 1 8.92 -16.18 13.65
CA MET A 1 7.82 -15.38 13.09
C MET A 1 8.41 -14.49 12.01
N LYS A 2 7.81 -14.46 10.81
CA LYS A 2 8.29 -13.70 9.64
C LYS A 2 8.16 -12.18 9.85
N TYR A 3 7.21 -11.75 10.69
CA TYR A 3 6.97 -10.35 11.08
C TYR A 3 6.72 -10.22 12.58
N ASN A 4 7.07 -9.06 13.15
CA ASN A 4 6.72 -8.69 14.52
C ASN A 4 5.37 -7.95 14.59
N GLU A 5 4.86 -7.70 15.80
CA GLU A 5 3.57 -7.03 16.00
C GLU A 5 3.51 -5.64 15.35
N HIS A 6 4.61 -4.89 15.40
CA HIS A 6 4.69 -3.56 14.79
C HIS A 6 4.53 -3.61 13.27
N GLN A 7 5.26 -4.53 12.62
CA GLN A 7 5.17 -4.78 11.18
C GLN A 7 3.77 -5.23 10.76
N LEU A 8 3.14 -6.10 11.54
CA LEU A 8 1.76 -6.55 11.26
C LEU A 8 0.76 -5.40 11.36
N ARG A 9 0.91 -4.52 12.35
CA ARG A 9 0.05 -3.32 12.46
C ARG A 9 0.20 -2.41 11.24
N LEU A 10 1.42 -2.16 10.78
CA LEU A 10 1.67 -1.33 9.60
C LEU A 10 1.06 -1.92 8.33
N LEU A 11 1.15 -3.24 8.13
CA LEU A 11 0.51 -3.90 6.98
C LEU A 11 -1.02 -3.79 7.02
N CYS A 12 -1.64 -3.87 8.21
CA CYS A 12 -3.06 -3.61 8.37
C CYS A 12 -3.40 -2.14 8.12
N GLU A 13 -2.60 -1.22 8.60
CA GLU A 13 -2.79 0.23 8.41
C GLU A 13 -2.72 0.62 6.93
N MET A 14 -1.83 -0.02 6.14
CA MET A 14 -1.81 0.14 4.68
C MET A 14 -3.15 -0.23 4.02
N LEU A 15 -3.82 -1.29 4.49
CA LEU A 15 -5.16 -1.66 4.01
C LEU A 15 -6.21 -0.60 4.39
N GLU A 16 -6.11 -0.04 5.60
CA GLU A 16 -6.99 1.03 6.05
C GLU A 16 -6.84 2.30 5.20
N PHE A 17 -5.62 2.64 4.75
CA PHE A 17 -5.40 3.76 3.83
C PHE A 17 -6.08 3.54 2.47
N ILE A 18 -5.95 2.34 1.89
CA ILE A 18 -6.60 1.99 0.62
C ILE A 18 -8.12 2.15 0.74
N GLU A 19 -8.70 1.65 1.83
CA GLU A 19 -10.13 1.75 2.09
C GLU A 19 -10.58 3.20 2.37
N ALA A 20 -9.79 3.98 3.09
CA ALA A 20 -10.07 5.40 3.32
C ALA A 20 -10.08 6.19 2.00
N PHE A 21 -9.13 5.92 1.09
CA PHE A 21 -9.14 6.52 -0.25
C PHE A 21 -10.40 6.12 -1.03
N ARG A 22 -10.77 4.83 -1.03
CA ARG A 22 -11.99 4.36 -1.71
C ARG A 22 -13.27 5.00 -1.16
N ARG A 23 -13.30 5.37 0.12
CA ARG A 23 -14.40 6.11 0.75
C ARG A 23 -14.36 7.63 0.49
N GLY A 24 -13.30 8.14 -0.12
CA GLY A 24 -13.10 9.58 -0.34
C GLY A 24 -12.66 10.34 0.92
N GLU A 25 -12.16 9.63 1.93
CA GLU A 25 -11.68 10.20 3.20
C GLU A 25 -10.17 10.56 3.16
N LEU A 26 -9.46 10.04 2.17
CA LEU A 26 -8.02 10.23 1.97
C LEU A 26 -7.78 10.68 0.52
N SER A 27 -6.91 11.68 0.31
CA SER A 27 -6.53 12.07 -1.05
C SER A 27 -5.58 11.04 -1.66
N TYR A 28 -5.48 11.02 -2.99
CA TYR A 28 -4.59 10.07 -3.66
C TYR A 28 -3.12 10.31 -3.31
N TYR A 29 -2.71 11.59 -3.26
CA TYR A 29 -1.36 11.96 -2.83
C TYR A 29 -1.03 11.42 -1.43
N LEU A 30 -1.95 11.60 -0.47
CA LEU A 30 -1.76 11.12 0.91
C LEU A 30 -1.77 9.59 0.98
N LEU A 31 -2.60 8.91 0.19
CA LEU A 31 -2.57 7.45 0.12
C LEU A 31 -1.19 6.93 -0.25
N VAL A 32 -0.63 7.41 -1.36
CA VAL A 32 0.64 6.89 -1.89
C VAL A 32 1.79 7.15 -0.93
N GLY A 33 1.86 8.36 -0.36
CA GLY A 33 2.87 8.71 0.64
C GLY A 33 2.71 7.96 1.97
N ASN A 34 1.48 7.69 2.41
CA ASN A 34 1.24 6.92 3.62
C ASN A 34 1.63 5.44 3.46
N LEU A 35 1.38 4.86 2.28
CA LEU A 35 1.83 3.49 1.97
C LEU A 35 3.36 3.39 2.05
N GLU A 36 4.09 4.31 1.42
CA GLU A 36 5.56 4.33 1.46
C GLU A 36 6.10 4.55 2.89
N SER A 37 5.53 5.53 3.60
CA SER A 37 5.91 5.82 5.00
C SER A 37 5.71 4.62 5.92
N ALA A 38 4.64 3.85 5.73
CA ALA A 38 4.38 2.64 6.51
C ALA A 38 5.37 1.51 6.19
N LEU A 39 5.84 1.41 4.94
CA LEU A 39 6.88 0.45 4.58
C LEU A 39 8.19 0.81 5.28
N ASP A 40 8.61 2.06 5.19
CA ASP A 40 9.84 2.58 5.80
C ASP A 40 9.83 2.39 7.31
N ALA A 41 8.72 2.75 7.97
CA ALA A 41 8.54 2.60 9.41
C ALA A 41 8.55 1.13 9.88
N GLY A 42 8.31 0.17 8.98
CA GLY A 42 8.31 -1.26 9.28
C GLY A 42 9.70 -1.89 9.33
N GLU A 43 10.72 -1.20 8.80
CA GLU A 43 12.12 -1.66 8.72
C GLU A 43 12.25 -3.13 8.27
N PHE A 44 11.43 -3.55 7.31
CA PHE A 44 11.34 -4.94 6.87
C PHE A 44 12.69 -5.46 6.37
N LYS A 45 13.12 -6.62 6.86
CA LYS A 45 14.41 -7.24 6.49
C LYS A 45 14.31 -8.25 5.34
N ASN A 46 13.09 -8.57 4.90
CA ASN A 46 12.87 -9.47 3.78
C ASN A 46 12.92 -8.67 2.48
N GLU A 47 14.07 -8.72 1.81
CA GLU A 47 14.34 -7.96 0.57
C GLU A 47 13.39 -8.33 -0.56
N GLU A 48 13.11 -9.63 -0.76
CA GLU A 48 12.18 -10.11 -1.79
C GLU A 48 10.76 -9.55 -1.59
N MET A 49 10.29 -9.49 -0.35
CA MET A 49 8.99 -8.90 -0.05
C MET A 49 8.97 -7.39 -0.31
N VAL A 50 10.04 -6.69 0.04
CA VAL A 50 10.17 -5.24 -0.22
C VAL A 50 10.22 -4.96 -1.73
N GLU A 51 10.95 -5.76 -2.50
CA GLU A 51 10.98 -5.65 -3.97
C GLU A 51 9.59 -5.83 -4.58
N LEU A 52 8.89 -6.90 -4.19
CA LEU A 52 7.51 -7.13 -4.63
C LEU A 52 6.56 -6.01 -4.21
N TRP A 53 6.75 -5.43 -3.02
CA TRP A 53 5.95 -4.30 -2.57
C TRP A 53 6.11 -3.10 -3.53
N TYR A 54 7.34 -2.79 -3.94
CA TYR A 54 7.62 -1.71 -4.89
C TYR A 54 7.04 -2.00 -6.28
N ASP A 55 6.93 -3.26 -6.71
CA ASP A 55 6.26 -3.62 -7.96
C ASP A 55 4.76 -3.25 -7.94
N TYR A 56 4.08 -3.39 -6.80
CA TYR A 56 2.67 -3.00 -6.67
C TYR A 56 2.46 -1.52 -6.37
N TRP A 57 3.39 -0.88 -5.66
CA TRP A 57 3.32 0.54 -5.34
C TRP A 57 3.74 1.44 -6.51
N GLY A 58 4.70 1.02 -7.33
CA GLY A 58 5.23 1.80 -8.45
C GLY A 58 4.17 2.35 -9.41
N PRO A 59 3.18 1.55 -9.86
CA PRO A 59 2.07 2.05 -10.67
C PRO A 59 1.26 3.15 -9.97
N LEU A 60 1.06 3.04 -8.65
CA LEU A 60 0.35 4.05 -7.86
C LEU A 60 1.14 5.37 -7.82
N GLU A 61 2.45 5.29 -7.64
CA GLU A 61 3.31 6.48 -7.66
C GLU A 61 3.38 7.12 -9.05
N ILE A 62 3.34 6.33 -10.13
CA ILE A 62 3.26 6.86 -11.49
C ILE A 62 1.99 7.70 -11.67
N TRP A 63 0.84 7.21 -11.19
CA TRP A 63 -0.40 7.97 -11.22
C TRP A 63 -0.31 9.25 -10.39
N ASN A 64 0.30 9.17 -9.20
CA ASN A 64 0.49 10.30 -8.30
C ASN A 64 1.37 11.37 -8.94
N ALA A 65 2.50 10.98 -9.53
CA ALA A 65 3.41 11.89 -10.23
C ALA A 65 2.78 12.51 -11.49
N THR A 66 1.88 11.78 -12.17
CA THR A 66 1.28 12.23 -13.44
C THR A 66 0.04 13.10 -13.24
N LYS A 67 -0.82 12.74 -12.28
CA LYS A 67 -2.15 13.36 -12.09
C LYS A 67 -2.33 13.97 -10.70
N GLY A 68 -1.53 13.59 -9.71
CA GLY A 68 -1.68 14.00 -8.31
C GLY A 68 -3.11 13.76 -7.80
N ASP A 69 -3.70 14.77 -7.17
CA ASP A 69 -5.07 14.69 -6.66
C ASP A 69 -6.16 14.79 -7.75
N SER A 70 -5.79 14.91 -9.03
CA SER A 70 -6.75 14.82 -10.15
C SER A 70 -7.03 13.37 -10.61
N VAL A 71 -6.49 12.39 -9.88
CA VAL A 71 -6.79 10.97 -10.09
C VAL A 71 -8.28 10.69 -9.83
N ILE A 72 -8.90 9.94 -10.75
CA ILE A 72 -10.22 9.36 -10.54
C ILE A 72 -10.09 7.90 -10.12
N ILE A 73 -10.97 7.45 -9.23
CA ILE A 73 -10.88 6.13 -8.62
C ILE A 73 -10.92 5.01 -9.66
N GLU A 74 -11.71 5.17 -10.73
CA GLU A 74 -11.87 4.16 -11.78
C GLU A 74 -10.56 3.84 -12.50
N ASP A 75 -9.69 4.84 -12.68
CA ASP A 75 -8.41 4.68 -13.36
C ASP A 75 -7.41 3.87 -12.51
N VAL A 76 -7.45 4.06 -11.18
CA VAL A 76 -6.44 3.52 -10.25
C VAL A 76 -6.93 2.30 -9.46
N ASN A 77 -8.24 2.01 -9.48
CA ASN A 77 -8.81 0.90 -8.72
C ASN A 77 -8.20 -0.47 -9.07
N PRO A 78 -7.81 -0.78 -10.32
CA PRO A 78 -7.10 -2.02 -10.62
C PRO A 78 -5.77 -2.13 -9.87
N ASP A 79 -4.95 -1.07 -9.89
CA ASP A 79 -3.64 -1.05 -9.21
C ASP A 79 -3.80 -1.10 -7.68
N LEU A 80 -4.80 -0.38 -7.15
CA LEU A 80 -5.14 -0.46 -5.72
C LEU A 80 -5.59 -1.86 -5.31
N SER A 81 -6.36 -2.55 -6.15
CA SER A 81 -6.82 -3.91 -5.88
C SER A 81 -5.67 -4.91 -5.92
N ASN A 82 -4.67 -4.69 -6.77
CA ASN A 82 -3.45 -5.51 -6.83
C ASN A 82 -2.63 -5.33 -5.54
N MET A 83 -2.40 -4.09 -5.14
CA MET A 83 -1.69 -3.75 -3.89
C MET A 83 -2.41 -4.33 -2.67
N GLU A 84 -3.72 -4.14 -2.57
CA GLU A 84 -4.54 -4.69 -1.48
C GLU A 84 -4.46 -6.22 -1.43
N SER A 85 -4.54 -6.90 -2.59
CA SER A 85 -4.46 -8.35 -2.67
C SER A 85 -3.09 -8.88 -2.23
N PHE A 86 -2.02 -8.17 -2.59
CA PHE A 86 -0.66 -8.48 -2.13
C PHE A 86 -0.54 -8.36 -0.60
N LEU A 87 -1.02 -7.27 -0.01
CA LEU A 87 -1.01 -7.07 1.44
C LEU A 87 -1.82 -8.15 2.18
N LYS A 88 -3.02 -8.47 1.69
CA LYS A 88 -3.85 -9.56 2.23
C LYS A 88 -3.17 -10.92 2.15
N ARG A 89 -2.47 -11.20 1.05
CA ARG A 89 -1.68 -12.43 0.89
C ARG A 89 -0.61 -12.53 1.99
N ILE A 90 0.18 -11.46 2.19
CA ILE A 90 1.19 -11.43 3.25
C ILE A 90 0.58 -11.71 4.61
N LEU A 91 -0.53 -11.05 4.96
CA LEU A 91 -1.19 -11.23 6.26
C LEU A 91 -1.74 -12.65 6.44
N SER A 92 -2.21 -13.29 5.37
CA SER A 92 -2.71 -14.67 5.41
C SER A 92 -1.62 -15.73 5.61
N GLU A 93 -0.38 -15.47 5.20
CA GLU A 93 0.76 -16.38 5.39
C GLU A 93 1.29 -16.40 6.84
N VAL A 94 0.79 -15.50 7.70
CA VAL A 94 1.28 -15.32 9.08
C VAL A 94 0.30 -15.88 10.12
N GLN A 95 -0.94 -16.16 9.72
CA GLN A 95 -1.97 -16.81 10.54
C GLN A 95 -1.80 -18.34 10.55
#